data_AF-A0A8T2BF41-F1
#
_entry.id   AF-A0A8T2BF41-F1
#
_cell.length_a   1.000
_cell.length_b   1.000
_cell.length_c   1.000
_cell.angle_alpha   90.00
_cell.angle_beta   90.00
_cell.angle_gamma   90.00
#
_symmetry.space_group_name_H-M   'P 1'
#
loop_
_entity.id
_entity.type
_entity.pdbx_description
1 polymer ?
#
loop_
_entity_poly.entity_id
_entity_poly.type
_entity_poly.pdbx_seq_one_letter_code
_entity_poly.pdbx_strand_id
1 'polypeptide(L)' 'MKSVTFLVVSCVLIFFVMHNAKVEAAERAPVLVEFIPGYPCDVDIFRSAGQCRIEIRDDYYPHCDCRDAVGGHQCTCVH' A
#
# COMPACT_ATOMS: atom_id res chain seq x y z
N MET A 1 46.16 -14.73 -16.60
CA MET A 1 45.72 -14.55 -15.19
C MET A 1 45.08 -13.19 -14.88
N LYS A 2 45.20 -12.15 -15.73
CA LYS A 2 44.53 -10.84 -15.53
C LYS A 2 43.00 -10.87 -15.69
N SER A 3 42.46 -11.80 -16.49
CA SER A 3 41.01 -11.82 -16.81
C SER A 3 40.13 -12.31 -15.65
N VAL A 4 40.63 -13.27 -14.86
CA VAL A 4 39.89 -13.88 -13.74
C VAL A 4 39.67 -12.85 -12.62
N THR A 5 40.66 -12.00 -12.34
CA THR A 5 40.55 -10.94 -11.34
C THR A 5 39.51 -9.88 -11.71
N PHE A 6 39.36 -9.54 -12.99
CA PHE A 6 38.33 -8.59 -13.45
C PHE A 6 36.92 -9.14 -13.28
N LEU A 7 36.72 -10.43 -13.57
CA LEU A 7 35.43 -11.11 -13.35
C LEU A 7 35.05 -11.11 -11.87
N VAL A 8 35.99 -11.47 -10.99
CA VAL A 8 35.74 -11.51 -9.55
C VAL A 8 35.40 -10.12 -9.01
N VAL A 9 36.15 -9.09 -9.41
CA VAL A 9 35.87 -7.70 -9.00
C VAL A 9 34.51 -7.24 -9.50
N SER A 10 34.16 -7.55 -10.75
CA SER A 10 32.84 -7.21 -11.32
C SER A 10 31.70 -7.89 -10.56
N CYS A 11 31.82 -9.17 -10.24
CA CYS A 11 30.84 -9.90 -9.44
C CYS A 11 30.66 -9.26 -8.06
N VAL A 12 31.76 -8.98 -7.35
CA VAL A 12 31.71 -8.37 -6.02
C VAL A 12 31.00 -7.00 -6.07
N LEU A 13 31.29 -6.18 -7.07
CA LEU A 13 30.64 -4.88 -7.25
C LEU A 13 29.14 -5.01 -7.50
N ILE A 14 28.71 -5.96 -8.35
CA ILE A 14 27.28 -6.23 -8.59
C ILE A 14 26.60 -6.70 -7.30
N PHE A 15 27.23 -7.59 -6.53
CA PHE A 15 26.70 -8.03 -5.22
C PHE A 15 26.58 -6.86 -4.24
N PHE A 16 27.56 -5.96 -4.19
CA PHE A 16 27.50 -4.77 -3.35
C PHE A 16 26.36 -3.83 -3.77
N VAL A 17 26.17 -3.60 -5.07
CA VAL A 17 25.08 -2.75 -5.57
C VAL A 17 23.72 -3.38 -5.26
N MET A 18 23.55 -4.68 -5.47
CA MET A 18 22.28 -5.35 -5.16
C MET A 18 22.00 -5.43 -3.65
N HIS A 19 23.01 -5.65 -2.81
CA HIS A 19 22.83 -5.68 -1.36
C HIS A 19 22.58 -4.30 -0.75
N ASN A 20 23.12 -3.23 -1.35
CA ASN A 20 22.92 -1.86 -0.86
C ASN A 20 21.81 -1.12 -1.61
N ALA A 21 21.17 -1.76 -2.60
CA ALA A 21 19.94 -1.28 -3.21
C ALA A 21 18.81 -1.44 -2.18
N LYS A 22 18.78 -0.53 -1.20
CA LYS A 22 17.65 -0.31 -0.32
C LYS A 22 16.51 0.18 -1.23
N VAL A 23 15.61 -0.72 -1.58
CA VAL A 23 14.32 -0.33 -2.16
C VAL A 23 13.59 0.38 -1.04
N GLU A 24 13.61 1.71 -1.06
CA GLU A 24 12.73 2.50 -0.22
C GLU A 24 11.31 2.30 -0.77
N ALA A 25 10.69 1.18 -0.38
CA ALA A 25 9.26 1.06 -0.47
C ALA A 25 8.70 2.25 0.31
N ALA A 26 7.81 3.02 -0.32
CA ALA A 26 7.11 4.09 0.36
C ALA A 26 6.54 3.50 1.66
N GLU A 27 6.75 4.20 2.78
CA GLU A 27 6.29 3.76 4.10
C GLU A 27 4.78 3.48 4.10
N ARG A 28 4.03 4.10 3.17
CA ARG A 28 2.60 3.89 2.95
C ARG A 28 2.28 3.78 1.46
N ALA A 29 1.32 2.92 1.13
CA ALA A 29 0.82 2.77 -0.23
C ALA A 29 0.04 4.03 -0.67
N PRO A 30 -0.02 4.32 -1.98
CA PRO A 30 -0.82 5.44 -2.49
C PRO A 30 -2.33 5.20 -2.36
N VAL A 31 -2.76 3.94 -2.26
CA VAL A 31 -4.16 3.53 -2.10
C VAL A 31 -4.24 2.49 -0.99
N LEU A 32 -5.13 2.72 -0.03
CA LEU A 32 -5.50 1.76 1.00
C LEU A 32 -6.81 1.08 0.59
N VAL A 33 -6.85 -0.25 0.63
CA VAL A 33 -8.08 -1.03 0.39
C VAL A 33 -8.28 -1.95 1.59
N GLU A 34 -9.40 -1.79 2.28
CA GLU A 34 -9.74 -2.54 3.48
C GLU A 34 -11.18 -3.06 3.41
N PHE A 35 -11.41 -4.28 3.90
CA PHE A 35 -12.74 -4.86 3.98
C PHE A 35 -13.20 -4.88 5.44
N ILE A 36 -14.36 -4.29 5.70
CA ILE A 36 -14.96 -4.22 7.03
C ILE A 36 -16.17 -5.16 7.07
N PRO A 37 -16.13 -6.26 7.86
CA PRO A 37 -17.23 -7.21 7.94
C PRO A 37 -18.39 -6.66 8.78
N GLY A 38 -19.61 -7.15 8.48
CA GLY A 38 -20.79 -6.97 9.34
C GLY A 38 -21.97 -6.33 8.62
N TYR A 39 -21.80 -5.09 8.16
CA TYR A 39 -22.88 -4.31 7.53
C TYR A 39 -22.41 -3.71 6.19
N PRO A 40 -23.34 -3.50 5.24
CA PRO A 40 -23.06 -2.76 4.01
C PRO A 40 -22.74 -1.29 4.30
N CYS A 41 -22.45 -0.50 3.28
CA CYS A 41 -22.34 0.95 3.42
C CYS A 41 -23.65 1.56 3.91
N ASP A 42 -23.56 2.71 4.58
CA ASP A 42 -24.74 3.47 4.99
C ASP A 42 -25.58 3.82 3.76
N VAL A 43 -26.90 3.67 3.90
CA VAL A 43 -27.86 3.96 2.83
C VAL A 43 -27.98 5.45 2.54
N ASP A 44 -27.64 6.30 3.52
CA ASP A 44 -27.55 7.73 3.33
C ASP A 44 -26.22 8.09 2.65
N ILE A 45 -26.32 8.71 1.48
CA ILE A 45 -25.17 9.12 0.65
C ILE A 45 -24.17 10.02 1.38
N PHE A 46 -24.62 10.91 2.27
CA PHE A 46 -23.70 11.80 3.00
C PHE A 46 -22.96 11.05 4.10
N ARG A 47 -23.63 10.09 4.76
CA ARG A 47 -23.01 9.23 5.78
C ARG A 47 -22.07 8.21 5.16
N SER A 48 -22.47 7.59 4.06
CA SER A 48 -21.67 6.60 3.30
C SER A 48 -20.32 7.18 2.87
N ALA A 49 -20.29 8.42 2.36
CA ALA A 49 -19.07 9.11 1.97
C ALA A 49 -18.10 9.36 3.14
N GLY A 50 -18.60 9.44 4.38
CA GLY A 50 -17.78 9.67 5.58
C GLY A 50 -17.49 8.40 6.38
N GLN A 51 -18.23 7.31 6.14
CA GLN A 51 -18.21 6.11 6.96
C GLN A 51 -16.80 5.50 7.03
N CYS A 52 -16.22 5.18 5.88
CA CYS A 52 -14.90 4.56 5.80
C CYS A 52 -13.80 5.43 6.41
N ARG A 53 -13.90 6.76 6.29
CA ARG A 53 -12.96 7.69 6.94
C ARG A 53 -13.04 7.59 8.47
N ILE A 54 -14.23 7.43 9.03
CA ILE A 54 -14.47 7.32 10.48
C ILE A 54 -14.05 5.95 11.03
N GLU A 55 -14.15 4.91 10.22
CA GLU A 55 -13.82 3.54 10.60
C GLU A 55 -12.32 3.25 10.52
N ILE A 56 -11.66 3.68 9.43
CA ILE A 56 -10.22 3.49 9.22
C ILE A 56 -9.40 4.38 10.17
N ARG A 57 -9.81 5.64 10.37
CA ARG A 57 -9.15 6.60 11.26
C ARG A 57 -7.66 6.82 10.97
N ASP A 58 -7.28 6.83 9.70
CA ASP A 58 -5.92 7.19 9.26
C ASP A 58 -5.94 8.55 8.56
N ASP A 59 -5.36 9.56 9.22
CA ASP A 59 -5.27 10.94 8.70
C ASP A 59 -4.43 11.04 7.41
N TYR A 60 -3.64 10.02 7.08
CA TYR A 60 -2.92 9.95 5.82
C TYR A 60 -3.83 9.69 4.62
N TYR A 61 -5.04 9.16 4.81
CA TYR A 61 -5.99 8.93 3.71
C TYR A 61 -7.28 9.75 3.94
N PRO A 62 -7.28 11.06 3.60
CA PRO A 62 -8.40 11.95 3.88
C PRO A 62 -9.65 11.65 3.05
N HIS A 63 -9.49 10.96 1.93
CA HIS A 63 -10.55 10.64 0.98
C HIS A 63 -10.77 9.14 0.93
N CYS A 64 -11.96 8.70 1.32
CA CYS A 64 -12.34 7.30 1.37
C CYS A 64 -13.71 7.12 0.72
N ASP A 65 -13.83 6.09 -0.11
CA ASP A 65 -15.09 5.63 -0.68
C ASP A 65 -15.52 4.32 -0.02
N CYS A 66 -16.83 4.17 0.16
CA CYS A 66 -17.45 2.94 0.64
C CYS A 66 -18.12 2.21 -0.52
N ARG A 67 -17.91 0.90 -0.62
CA ARG A 67 -18.58 0.02 -1.58
C ARG A 67 -19.16 -1.21 -0.91
N ASP A 68 -20.43 -1.50 -1.18
CA ASP A 68 -21.08 -2.71 -0.69
C ASP A 68 -20.35 -3.97 -1.16
N ALA A 69 -20.17 -4.91 -0.24
CA ALA A 69 -19.56 -6.19 -0.51
C ALA A 69 -20.32 -7.29 0.24
N VAL A 70 -20.20 -8.54 -0.22
CA VAL A 70 -20.91 -9.65 0.43
C VAL A 70 -20.36 -9.84 1.84
N GLY A 71 -21.21 -9.70 2.85
CA GLY A 71 -20.85 -9.85 4.26
C GLY A 71 -20.29 -8.60 4.94
N GLY A 72 -20.34 -7.43 4.30
CA GLY A 72 -19.83 -6.18 4.86
C GLY A 72 -19.75 -5.07 3.81
N HIS A 73 -18.69 -4.28 3.88
CA HIS A 73 -18.36 -3.29 2.86
C HIS A 73 -16.84 -3.17 2.69
N GLN A 74 -16.44 -2.65 1.53
CA GLN A 74 -15.05 -2.37 1.19
C GLN A 74 -14.83 -0.87 1.23
N CYS A 75 -13.83 -0.46 1.98
CA CYS A 75 -13.30 0.89 2.01
C CYS A 75 -12.10 1.01 1.07
N THR A 76 -12.12 2.03 0.23
CA THR A 76 -10.98 2.36 -0.65
C THR A 76 -10.61 3.81 -0.41
N CYS A 77 -9.40 4.04 0.08
CA CYS A 77 -8.93 5.37 0.46
C CYS A 77 -7.67 5.78 -0.28
N VAL A 78 -7.55 7.08 -0.51
CA VAL A 78 -6.45 7.73 -1.23
C VAL A 78 -5.93 8.92 -0.43
N HIS A 79 -4.64 9.23 -0.62
CA HIS A 79 -4.00 10.42 -0.06
C HIS A 79 -4.49 11.69 -0.78
#